data_AF-A0A6M2EI49-F1
#
_entry.id   AF-A0A6M2EI49-F1
#
_cell.length_a   1.000
_cell.length_b   1.000
_cell.length_c   1.000
_cell.angle_alpha   90.00
_cell.angle_beta   90.00
_cell.angle_gamma   90.00
#
_symmetry.space_group_name_H-M   'P 1'
#
loop_
_entity.id
_entity.type
_entity.pdbx_description
1 polymer ?
#
loop_
_entity_poly.entity_id
_entity_poly.type
_entity_poly.pdbx_seq_one_letter_code
_entity_poly.pdbx_strand_id
1 'polypeptide(L)'
;MVFSLIRFWFLGLLFLILKFWFWVFVIRFSGVCEVVATMSPAKADASRKPDPKAQAQKAARAVKSGPTFKKTKKIRTKVTFHRPRTLKKERNPKYPRISATPRNKLDHYQILKYPLTTESAMKKIEDNNTLVFIVDIRADKKKIKDAVKKMYDIQTKKVNTLIRPDGTKKAYVRLTPDYDALDVANKIGII
;
A
#
# COMPACT_ATOMS: atom_id res chain seq x y z
N MET A 1 -22.18 12.61 -3.70
CA MET A 1 -20.74 12.28 -3.83
C MET A 1 -20.55 10.75 -3.88
N VAL A 2 -21.30 10.10 -4.76
CA VAL A 2 -21.35 8.63 -4.95
C VAL A 2 -20.95 8.25 -6.39
N PHE A 3 -20.68 9.24 -7.23
CA PHE A 3 -20.42 9.09 -8.66
C PHE A 3 -18.94 8.86 -9.03
N SER A 4 -18.01 8.93 -8.07
CA SER A 4 -16.58 8.63 -8.30
C SER A 4 -16.22 7.17 -7.97
N LEU A 5 -17.05 6.47 -7.19
CA LEU A 5 -16.79 5.08 -6.81
C LEU A 5 -17.22 4.05 -7.87
N ILE A 6 -18.19 4.39 -8.73
CA ILE A 6 -18.63 3.48 -9.81
C ILE A 6 -17.63 3.45 -10.98
N ARG A 7 -16.88 4.55 -11.20
CA ARG A 7 -15.87 4.63 -12.27
C ARG A 7 -14.53 4.00 -11.91
N PHE A 8 -14.25 3.77 -10.63
CA PHE A 8 -13.04 3.06 -10.18
C PHE A 8 -13.24 1.54 -10.11
N TRP A 9 -14.49 1.07 -10.04
CA TRP A 9 -14.81 -0.36 -10.04
C TRP A 9 -14.99 -0.93 -11.47
N PHE A 10 -15.47 -0.12 -12.43
CA PHE A 10 -15.64 -0.55 -13.82
C PHE A 10 -14.33 -0.71 -14.61
N LEU A 11 -13.28 0.08 -14.28
CA LEU A 11 -11.96 -0.07 -14.90
C LEU A 11 -11.17 -1.28 -14.35
N GLY A 12 -11.40 -1.67 -13.09
CA GLY A 12 -10.77 -2.84 -12.48
C GLY A 12 -11.30 -4.17 -13.02
N LEU A 13 -12.61 -4.24 -13.29
CA LEU A 13 -13.26 -5.44 -13.84
C LEU A 13 -12.87 -5.68 -15.32
N LEU A 14 -12.67 -4.62 -16.10
CA LEU A 14 -12.20 -4.70 -17.49
C LEU A 14 -10.75 -5.19 -17.60
N PHE A 15 -9.89 -4.83 -16.63
CA PHE A 15 -8.48 -5.27 -16.59
C PHE A 15 -8.32 -6.74 -16.16
N LEU A 16 -9.27 -7.27 -15.40
CA LEU A 16 -9.33 -8.67 -14.98
C LEU A 16 -9.86 -9.58 -16.11
N ILE A 17 -10.86 -9.10 -16.88
CA ILE A 17 -11.44 -9.83 -18.03
C ILE A 17 -10.46 -9.91 -19.22
N LEU A 18 -9.68 -8.85 -19.49
CA LEU A 18 -8.64 -8.91 -20.53
C LEU A 18 -7.49 -9.87 -20.18
N LYS A 19 -7.12 -9.98 -18.89
CA LYS A 19 -6.09 -10.94 -18.43
C LYS A 19 -6.57 -12.39 -18.46
N PHE A 20 -7.87 -12.62 -18.28
CA PHE A 20 -8.47 -13.95 -18.38
C PHE A 20 -8.55 -14.43 -19.85
N TRP A 21 -8.84 -13.53 -20.80
CA TRP A 21 -8.84 -13.87 -22.23
C TRP A 21 -7.43 -14.09 -22.81
N PHE A 22 -6.43 -13.34 -22.35
CA PHE A 22 -5.03 -13.53 -22.80
C PHE A 22 -4.43 -14.84 -22.29
N TRP A 23 -4.89 -15.36 -21.14
CA TRP A 23 -4.44 -16.64 -20.58
C TRP A 23 -5.15 -17.86 -21.22
N VAL A 24 -6.44 -17.73 -21.57
CA VAL A 24 -7.18 -18.78 -22.30
C VAL A 24 -6.72 -18.92 -23.76
N PHE A 25 -6.25 -17.84 -24.40
CA PHE A 25 -5.72 -17.88 -25.77
C PHE A 25 -4.37 -18.63 -25.89
N VAL A 26 -3.61 -18.74 -24.80
CA VAL A 26 -2.27 -19.36 -24.81
C VAL A 26 -2.31 -20.86 -24.44
N ILE A 27 -3.38 -21.36 -23.84
CA ILE A 27 -3.47 -22.74 -23.33
C ILE A 27 -4.20 -23.72 -24.28
N ARG A 28 -4.83 -23.22 -25.35
CA ARG A 28 -5.63 -24.06 -26.27
C ARG A 28 -4.97 -24.24 -27.65
N PHE A 29 -3.68 -24.57 -27.68
CA PHE A 29 -3.00 -24.95 -28.93
C PHE A 29 -1.92 -26.03 -28.71
N SER A 30 -2.28 -27.08 -27.98
CA SER A 30 -1.48 -28.30 -27.87
C SER A 30 -2.37 -29.54 -27.67
N GLY A 31 -2.50 -30.37 -28.72
CA GLY A 31 -2.98 -31.75 -28.71
C GLY A 31 -4.48 -31.94 -29.04
N VAL A 32 -4.96 -32.82 -29.93
CA VAL A 32 -4.46 -34.12 -30.45
C VAL A 32 -5.34 -34.55 -31.68
N CYS A 33 -4.73 -35.24 -32.69
CA CYS A 33 -5.23 -36.26 -33.68
C CYS A 33 -6.67 -36.19 -34.30
N GLU A 34 -7.03 -36.63 -35.51
CA GLU A 34 -6.46 -37.29 -36.72
C GLU A 34 -7.58 -37.36 -37.81
N VAL A 35 -7.21 -37.61 -39.10
CA VAL A 35 -8.01 -38.27 -40.20
C VAL A 35 -9.09 -37.41 -40.91
N VAL A 36 -9.23 -37.24 -42.25
CA VAL A 36 -8.62 -37.74 -43.51
C VAL A 36 -9.09 -36.81 -44.68
N ALA A 37 -8.29 -36.73 -45.77
CA ALA A 37 -8.67 -36.55 -47.20
C ALA A 37 -7.87 -35.49 -48.00
N THR A 38 -6.69 -35.93 -48.45
CA THR A 38 -6.07 -35.78 -49.79
C THR A 38 -6.55 -34.67 -50.76
N MET A 39 -5.67 -33.70 -51.01
CA MET A 39 -5.38 -33.18 -52.37
C MET A 39 -3.92 -32.66 -52.40
N SER A 40 -3.22 -33.02 -53.48
CA SER A 40 -1.76 -33.11 -53.63
C SER A 40 -0.97 -31.79 -53.50
N PRO A 41 0.29 -31.82 -53.01
CA PRO A 41 1.24 -30.72 -53.19
C PRO A 41 1.79 -30.73 -54.62
N ALA A 42 1.81 -29.56 -55.27
CA ALA A 42 2.59 -29.36 -56.48
C ALA A 42 4.06 -29.67 -56.18
N LYS A 43 4.62 -30.66 -56.88
CA LYS A 43 6.04 -31.02 -56.84
C LYS A 43 6.85 -29.82 -57.32
N ALA A 44 7.61 -29.19 -56.43
CA ALA A 44 8.82 -28.48 -56.78
C ALA A 44 10.01 -29.40 -56.46
N ASP A 45 10.86 -29.62 -57.46
CA ASP A 45 11.86 -30.68 -57.53
C ASP A 45 12.84 -30.72 -56.35
N ALA A 46 12.77 -31.81 -55.58
CA ALA A 46 13.70 -32.15 -54.52
C ALA A 46 15.00 -32.81 -55.05
N SER A 47 15.66 -32.19 -56.04
CA SER A 47 16.91 -32.74 -56.60
C SER A 47 18.00 -31.72 -56.98
N ARG A 48 17.82 -30.42 -56.70
CA ARG A 48 18.95 -29.47 -56.79
C ARG A 48 19.67 -29.38 -55.45
N LYS A 49 20.91 -29.89 -55.41
CA LYS A 49 21.85 -29.58 -54.33
C LYS A 49 21.85 -28.05 -54.15
N PRO A 50 21.66 -27.51 -52.93
CA PRO A 50 21.74 -26.07 -52.73
C PRO A 50 23.09 -25.57 -53.25
N ASP A 51 23.11 -24.42 -53.92
CA ASP A 51 24.34 -23.87 -54.48
C ASP A 51 25.42 -23.86 -53.40
N PRO A 52 26.60 -24.47 -53.63
CA PRO A 52 27.63 -24.60 -52.61
C PRO A 52 28.07 -23.23 -52.10
N LYS A 53 27.97 -22.19 -52.95
CA LYS A 53 28.22 -20.80 -52.59
C LYS A 53 27.16 -20.25 -51.63
N ALA A 54 25.87 -20.53 -51.83
CA ALA A 54 24.80 -20.07 -50.95
C ALA A 54 24.82 -20.79 -49.60
N GLN A 55 25.13 -22.09 -49.62
CA GLN A 55 25.29 -22.88 -48.41
C GLN A 55 26.55 -22.46 -47.62
N ALA A 56 27.66 -22.19 -48.30
CA ALA A 56 28.87 -21.64 -47.70
C ALA A 56 28.65 -20.23 -47.11
N GLN A 57 27.92 -19.35 -47.81
CA GLN A 57 27.57 -18.03 -47.29
C GLN A 57 26.63 -18.10 -46.08
N LYS A 58 25.68 -19.04 -46.06
CA LYS A 58 24.78 -19.28 -44.91
C LYS A 58 25.56 -19.81 -43.70
N ALA A 59 26.49 -20.74 -43.92
CA ALA A 59 27.41 -21.23 -42.88
C ALA A 59 28.35 -20.11 -42.38
N ALA A 60 28.93 -19.31 -43.27
CA ALA A 60 29.81 -18.20 -42.91
C ALA A 60 29.11 -17.11 -42.10
N ARG A 61 27.84 -16.81 -42.44
CA ARG A 61 27.00 -15.89 -41.66
C ARG A 61 26.70 -16.47 -40.28
N ALA A 62 26.32 -17.75 -40.20
CA ALA A 62 26.07 -18.44 -38.93
C ALA A 62 27.31 -18.49 -38.01
N VAL A 63 28.51 -18.64 -38.56
CA VAL A 63 29.77 -18.59 -37.81
C VAL A 63 30.09 -17.17 -37.30
N LYS A 64 29.87 -16.13 -38.12
CA LYS A 64 30.08 -14.72 -37.71
C LYS A 64 29.04 -14.23 -36.70
N SER A 65 27.81 -14.75 -36.77
CA SER A 65 26.66 -14.33 -35.96
C SER A 65 26.27 -15.36 -34.91
N GLY A 66 27.21 -16.22 -34.47
CA GLY A 66 26.92 -17.34 -33.58
C GLY A 66 26.02 -16.97 -32.38
N PRO A 67 25.26 -17.93 -31.82
CA PRO A 67 24.21 -17.71 -30.80
C PRO A 67 24.76 -17.22 -29.44
N THR A 68 26.08 -17.11 -29.31
CA THR A 68 26.77 -16.74 -28.10
C THR A 68 26.81 -15.23 -27.98
N PHE A 69 26.23 -14.68 -26.90
CA PHE A 69 26.37 -13.28 -26.48
C PHE A 69 27.76 -12.73 -26.84
N LYS A 70 27.82 -11.75 -27.75
CA LYS A 70 29.07 -11.02 -28.04
C LYS A 70 29.59 -10.47 -26.72
N LYS A 71 30.67 -11.05 -26.17
CA LYS A 71 31.34 -10.51 -24.98
C LYS A 71 31.98 -9.19 -25.35
N THR A 72 31.24 -8.10 -25.19
CA THR A 72 31.78 -6.74 -25.30
C THR A 72 32.80 -6.51 -24.19
N LYS A 73 33.98 -5.99 -24.54
CA LYS A 73 35.02 -5.65 -23.56
C LYS A 73 34.49 -4.53 -22.66
N LYS A 74 34.43 -4.77 -21.34
CA LYS A 74 34.04 -3.74 -20.36
C LYS A 74 35.22 -2.77 -20.14
N ILE A 75 35.18 -1.62 -20.82
CA ILE A 75 36.18 -0.55 -20.66
C ILE A 75 35.87 0.20 -19.36
N ARG A 76 36.89 0.38 -18.51
CA ARG A 76 36.80 1.19 -17.28
C ARG A 76 37.36 2.58 -17.59
N THR A 77 36.52 3.60 -17.54
CA THR A 77 36.90 4.99 -17.89
C THR A 77 37.34 5.83 -16.69
N LYS A 78 37.05 5.38 -15.47
CA LYS A 78 37.48 6.04 -14.22
C LYS A 78 38.70 5.34 -13.64
N VAL A 79 39.59 6.12 -13.02
CA VAL A 79 40.75 5.60 -12.27
C VAL A 79 40.31 4.93 -10.96
N THR A 80 39.17 5.37 -10.39
CA THR A 80 38.63 4.84 -9.15
C THR A 80 37.69 3.65 -9.38
N PHE A 81 37.90 2.56 -8.63
CA PHE A 81 37.05 1.38 -8.68
C PHE A 81 35.87 1.51 -7.71
N HIS A 82 34.65 1.59 -8.22
CA HIS A 82 33.44 1.58 -7.40
C HIS A 82 32.91 0.16 -7.24
N ARG A 83 32.55 -0.19 -6.00
CA ARG A 83 31.85 -1.45 -5.71
C ARG A 83 30.56 -1.52 -6.55
N PRO A 84 30.37 -2.58 -7.36
CA PRO A 84 29.14 -2.74 -8.13
C PRO A 84 27.96 -2.90 -7.19
N ARG A 85 26.79 -2.39 -7.62
CA ARG A 85 25.55 -2.61 -6.88
C ARG A 85 25.18 -4.08 -6.97
N THR A 86 25.22 -4.76 -5.84
CA THR A 86 24.83 -6.16 -5.73
C THR A 86 23.38 -6.26 -5.29
N LEU A 87 22.73 -7.39 -5.59
CA LEU A 87 21.39 -7.69 -5.08
C LEU A 87 21.43 -7.75 -3.55
N LYS A 88 20.55 -6.99 -2.90
CA LYS A 88 20.32 -7.04 -1.45
C LYS A 88 19.01 -7.77 -1.23
N LYS A 89 19.07 -8.97 -0.63
CA LYS A 89 17.88 -9.74 -0.26
C LYS A 89 17.20 -9.12 0.96
N GLU A 90 15.89 -9.25 1.02
CA GLU A 90 15.11 -8.88 2.21
C GLU A 90 15.38 -9.85 3.37
N ARG A 91 15.10 -9.40 4.60
CA ARG A 91 15.34 -10.20 5.80
C ARG A 91 14.20 -11.22 5.98
N ASN A 92 14.51 -12.50 5.80
CA ASN A 92 13.62 -13.63 6.11
C ASN A 92 14.18 -14.44 7.28
N PRO A 93 13.88 -14.05 8.55
CA PRO A 93 14.38 -14.76 9.71
C PRO A 93 13.71 -16.14 9.83
N LYS A 94 14.46 -17.15 10.27
CA LYS A 94 13.95 -18.52 10.47
C LYS A 94 13.02 -18.64 11.69
N TYR A 95 13.19 -17.76 12.67
CA TYR A 95 12.40 -17.71 13.90
C TYR A 95 12.17 -16.25 14.32
N PRO A 96 11.03 -15.91 14.93
CA PRO A 96 10.80 -14.56 15.42
C PRO A 96 11.71 -14.26 16.63
N ARG A 97 12.14 -13.00 16.77
CA ARG A 97 12.98 -12.57 17.91
C ARG A 97 12.21 -12.60 19.24
N ILE A 98 10.92 -12.32 19.20
CA ILE A 98 10.02 -12.31 20.35
C ILE A 98 8.85 -13.21 19.99
N SER A 99 8.45 -14.09 20.89
CA SER A 99 7.36 -15.04 20.68
C SER A 99 6.01 -14.37 20.48
N ALA A 100 5.72 -13.31 21.27
CA ALA A 100 4.47 -12.56 21.20
C ALA A 100 4.71 -11.05 21.09
N THR A 101 3.86 -10.36 20.33
CA THR A 101 3.92 -8.91 20.21
C THR A 101 3.43 -8.24 21.50
N PRO A 102 4.08 -7.16 21.97
CA PRO A 102 3.64 -6.45 23.16
C PRO A 102 2.28 -5.77 22.95
N ARG A 103 1.47 -5.71 24.01
CA ARG A 103 0.17 -5.03 24.00
C ARG A 103 0.34 -3.52 23.96
N ASN A 104 -0.61 -2.83 23.31
CA ASN A 104 -0.68 -1.38 23.32
C ASN A 104 -0.99 -0.88 24.74
N LYS A 105 -0.06 -0.13 25.34
CA LYS A 105 -0.22 0.42 26.70
C LYS A 105 -1.03 1.71 26.76
N LEU A 106 -1.23 2.38 25.63
CA LEU A 106 -1.99 3.64 25.52
C LEU A 106 -3.35 3.34 24.91
N ASP A 107 -4.29 2.93 25.76
CA ASP A 107 -5.70 2.74 25.39
C ASP A 107 -6.51 4.03 25.62
N HIS A 108 -7.81 3.98 25.33
CA HIS A 108 -8.68 5.15 25.38
C HIS A 108 -8.86 5.70 26.80
N TYR A 109 -8.92 4.80 27.79
CA TYR A 109 -9.04 5.13 29.21
C TYR A 109 -7.75 5.75 29.75
N GLN A 110 -6.58 5.26 29.34
CA GLN A 110 -5.30 5.86 29.76
C GLN A 110 -5.05 7.20 29.08
N ILE A 111 -5.53 7.38 27.84
CA ILE A 111 -5.44 8.66 27.13
C ILE A 111 -6.27 9.72 27.86
N LEU A 112 -7.56 9.48 28.10
CA LEU A 112 -8.47 10.42 28.76
C LEU A 112 -8.59 10.09 30.25
N LYS A 113 -7.86 10.83 31.10
CA LYS A 113 -7.83 10.52 32.53
C LYS A 113 -9.08 11.02 33.24
N TYR A 114 -9.33 12.33 33.18
CA TYR A 114 -10.51 12.94 33.79
C TYR A 114 -10.83 14.30 33.16
N PRO A 115 -12.10 14.73 33.16
CA PRO A 115 -12.49 16.07 32.77
C PRO A 115 -11.95 17.11 33.77
N LEU A 116 -11.75 18.35 33.30
CA LEU A 116 -11.44 19.48 34.17
C LEU A 116 -12.71 20.22 34.58
N THR A 117 -12.88 20.39 35.88
CA THR A 117 -14.07 21.00 36.51
C THR A 117 -13.82 22.42 37.04
N THR A 118 -12.74 23.07 36.58
CA THR A 118 -12.41 24.45 37.00
C THR A 118 -13.38 25.46 36.41
N GLU A 119 -13.61 26.59 37.07
CA GLU A 119 -14.49 27.67 36.58
C GLU A 119 -14.20 28.09 35.13
N SER A 120 -12.92 28.24 34.78
CA SER A 120 -12.50 28.58 33.42
C SER A 120 -12.85 27.50 32.39
N ALA A 121 -12.91 26.24 32.81
CA ALA A 121 -13.31 25.12 31.96
C ALA A 121 -14.84 25.07 31.83
N MET A 122 -15.59 25.36 32.90
CA MET A 122 -17.05 25.44 32.86
C MET A 122 -17.52 26.52 31.87
N LYS A 123 -16.92 27.72 31.92
CA LYS A 123 -17.16 28.78 30.93
C LYS A 123 -16.89 28.34 29.49
N LYS A 124 -15.91 27.46 29.27
CA LYS A 124 -15.56 26.93 27.95
C LYS A 124 -16.56 25.89 27.43
N ILE A 125 -17.28 25.22 28.31
CA ILE A 125 -18.36 24.29 27.95
C ILE A 125 -19.53 25.11 27.40
N GLU A 126 -19.91 26.18 28.09
CA GLU A 126 -21.02 27.08 27.73
C GLU A 126 -20.74 27.90 26.47
N ASP A 127 -19.70 28.74 26.48
CA ASP A 127 -19.49 29.76 25.43
C ASP A 127 -19.00 29.18 24.10
N ASN A 128 -18.20 28.12 24.17
CA ASN A 128 -17.38 27.67 23.04
C ASN A 128 -17.73 26.26 22.55
N ASN A 129 -18.66 25.57 23.23
CA ASN A 129 -18.96 24.16 23.01
C ASN A 129 -17.67 23.32 23.00
N THR A 130 -16.89 23.46 24.08
CA THR A 130 -15.60 22.77 24.25
C THR A 130 -15.53 22.03 25.58
N LEU A 131 -15.19 20.73 25.51
CA LEU A 131 -14.87 19.92 26.69
C LEU A 131 -13.39 20.03 27.00
N VAL A 132 -13.05 20.09 28.28
CA VAL A 132 -11.66 20.19 28.73
C VAL A 132 -11.28 18.93 29.48
N PHE A 133 -10.24 18.24 29.02
CA PHE A 133 -9.76 17.01 29.64
C PHE A 133 -8.32 17.14 30.13
N ILE A 134 -8.00 16.37 31.17
CA ILE A 134 -6.65 15.95 31.52
C ILE A 134 -6.33 14.68 30.76
N VAL A 135 -5.20 14.72 30.08
CA VAL A 135 -4.77 13.69 29.15
C VAL A 135 -3.34 13.27 29.50
N ASP A 136 -2.97 12.05 29.13
CA ASP A 136 -1.58 11.60 29.19
C ASP A 136 -0.63 12.48 28.35
N ILE A 137 0.59 12.65 28.84
CA ILE A 137 1.63 13.47 28.21
C ILE A 137 2.03 12.91 26.84
N ARG A 138 1.92 11.59 26.63
CA ARG A 138 2.29 10.92 25.38
C ARG A 138 1.17 10.95 24.33
N ALA A 139 -0.03 11.44 24.68
CA ALA A 139 -1.17 11.41 23.79
C ALA A 139 -1.09 12.51 22.72
N ASP A 140 -1.28 12.11 21.46
CA ASP A 140 -1.36 13.02 20.32
C ASP A 140 -2.79 13.50 20.10
N LYS A 141 -2.96 14.62 19.38
CA LYS A 141 -4.29 15.16 19.06
C LYS A 141 -5.20 14.14 18.35
N LYS A 142 -4.64 13.30 17.46
CA LYS A 142 -5.41 12.24 16.77
C LYS A 142 -5.95 11.18 17.74
N LYS A 143 -5.08 10.69 18.63
CA LYS A 143 -5.43 9.72 19.67
C LYS A 143 -6.52 10.25 20.61
N ILE A 144 -6.44 11.53 20.98
CA ILE A 144 -7.45 12.19 21.82
C ILE A 144 -8.80 12.26 21.09
N LYS A 145 -8.82 12.64 19.80
CA LYS A 145 -10.05 12.63 19.00
C LYS A 145 -10.68 11.24 18.96
N ASP A 146 -9.88 10.22 18.69
CA ASP A 146 -10.35 8.84 18.59
C ASP A 146 -10.86 8.32 19.94
N ALA A 147 -10.20 8.67 21.04
CA ALA A 147 -10.61 8.30 22.40
C ALA A 147 -11.94 8.96 22.78
N VAL A 148 -12.09 10.26 22.54
CA VAL A 148 -13.34 10.99 22.84
C VAL A 148 -14.50 10.42 22.00
N LYS A 149 -14.23 10.12 20.72
CA LYS A 149 -15.23 9.51 19.84
C LYS A 149 -15.68 8.14 20.30
N LYS A 150 -14.78 7.29 20.81
CA LYS A 150 -15.12 5.94 21.25
C LYS A 150 -15.76 5.87 22.63
N MET A 151 -15.38 6.78 23.53
CA MET A 151 -15.84 6.77 24.92
C MET A 151 -17.23 7.37 25.07
N TYR A 152 -17.50 8.44 24.32
CA TYR A 152 -18.70 9.25 24.49
C TYR A 152 -19.53 9.37 23.20
N ASP A 153 -19.11 8.70 22.12
CA ASP A 153 -19.76 8.73 20.80
C ASP A 153 -19.87 10.13 20.16
N ILE A 154 -18.95 11.03 20.52
CA ILE A 154 -18.98 12.44 20.09
C ILE A 154 -18.05 12.68 18.90
N GLN A 155 -18.50 13.51 17.97
CA GLN A 155 -17.65 14.03 16.91
C GLN A 155 -16.96 15.34 17.31
N THR A 156 -15.64 15.40 17.10
CA THR A 156 -14.83 16.56 17.44
C THR A 156 -14.48 17.37 16.18
N LYS A 157 -14.63 18.69 16.21
CA LYS A 157 -14.09 19.61 15.18
C LYS A 157 -12.57 19.64 15.27
N LYS A 158 -12.06 20.12 16.41
CA LYS A 158 -10.62 20.34 16.62
C LYS A 158 -10.23 20.08 18.07
N VAL A 159 -8.97 19.71 18.26
CA VAL A 159 -8.37 19.49 19.58
C VAL A 159 -7.13 20.37 19.72
N ASN A 160 -7.12 21.18 20.76
CA ASN A 160 -5.98 22.00 21.16
C ASN A 160 -5.40 21.42 22.44
N THR A 161 -4.08 21.38 22.58
CA THR A 161 -3.40 20.78 23.73
C THR A 161 -2.33 21.71 24.26
N LEU A 162 -2.16 21.76 25.57
CA LEU A 162 -1.03 22.39 26.25
C LEU A 162 -0.54 21.48 27.37
N ILE A 163 0.72 21.64 27.77
CA ILE A 163 1.27 21.02 28.97
C ILE A 163 1.14 22.06 30.09
N ARG A 164 0.58 21.67 31.24
CA ARG A 164 0.52 22.49 32.44
C ARG A 164 1.87 22.51 33.17
N PRO A 165 2.14 23.53 34.00
CA PRO A 165 3.33 23.53 34.85
C PRO A 165 3.38 22.30 35.78
N ASP A 166 2.22 21.75 36.16
CA ASP A 166 2.10 20.50 36.94
C ASP A 166 2.57 19.23 36.19
N GLY A 167 3.00 19.37 34.93
CA GLY A 167 3.45 18.26 34.09
C GLY A 167 2.33 17.46 33.42
N THR A 168 1.05 17.76 33.68
CA THR A 168 -0.08 17.08 33.01
C THR A 168 -0.48 17.77 31.71
N LYS A 169 -0.98 17.01 30.72
CA LYS A 169 -1.47 17.60 29.46
C LYS A 169 -2.93 18.01 29.61
N LYS A 170 -3.25 19.28 29.30
CA LYS A 170 -4.63 19.79 29.14
C LYS A 170 -5.02 19.71 27.67
N ALA A 171 -6.20 19.18 27.38
CA ALA A 171 -6.77 19.16 26.04
C ALA A 171 -8.10 19.92 26.03
N TYR A 172 -8.21 20.91 25.16
CA TYR A 172 -9.47 21.56 24.78
C TYR A 172 -10.01 20.84 23.54
N VAL A 173 -11.17 20.22 23.67
CA VAL A 173 -11.82 19.43 22.63
C VAL A 173 -13.08 20.17 22.19
N ARG A 174 -13.03 20.75 20.99
CA ARG A 174 -14.20 21.44 20.40
C ARG A 174 -15.08 20.44 19.67
N LEU A 175 -16.36 20.39 20.02
CA LEU A 175 -17.33 19.48 19.42
C LEU A 175 -17.86 20.00 18.08
N THR A 176 -18.46 19.10 17.28
CA THR A 176 -19.30 19.51 16.13
C THR A 176 -20.54 20.25 16.63
N PRO A 177 -21.15 21.15 15.84
CA PRO A 177 -22.30 21.91 16.32
C PRO A 177 -23.55 21.04 16.50
N ASP A 178 -23.49 19.79 16.02
CA ASP A 178 -24.57 18.80 16.13
C ASP A 178 -24.67 18.20 17.54
N TYR A 179 -23.64 18.39 18.37
CA TYR A 179 -23.61 17.93 19.75
C TYR A 179 -23.37 19.12 20.68
N ASP A 180 -24.20 19.25 21.71
CA ASP A 180 -23.99 20.23 22.76
C ASP A 180 -23.12 19.68 23.89
N ALA A 181 -22.09 20.45 24.27
CA ALA A 181 -21.16 20.05 25.32
C ALA A 181 -21.82 19.99 26.70
N LEU A 182 -22.90 20.74 26.94
CA LEU A 182 -23.66 20.72 28.20
C LEU A 182 -24.31 19.35 28.41
N ASP A 183 -25.04 18.84 27.42
CA ASP A 183 -25.70 17.54 27.50
C ASP A 183 -24.70 16.39 27.69
N VAL A 184 -23.55 16.49 27.02
CA VAL A 184 -22.47 15.54 27.19
C VAL A 184 -21.88 15.63 28.60
N ALA A 185 -21.66 16.84 29.13
CA ALA A 185 -21.12 17.02 30.47
C ALA A 185 -22.03 16.41 31.55
N ASN A 186 -23.35 16.50 31.37
CA ASN A 186 -24.36 15.88 32.23
C ASN A 186 -24.25 14.35 32.20
N LYS A 187 -24.05 13.76 31.00
CA LYS A 187 -23.82 12.31 30.85
C LYS A 187 -22.52 11.85 31.51
N ILE A 188 -21.50 12.71 31.56
CA ILE A 188 -20.23 12.42 32.23
C ILE A 188 -20.35 12.62 33.75
N GLY A 189 -21.28 13.46 34.21
CA GLY A 189 -21.51 13.77 35.63
C GLY A 189 -20.62 14.89 36.16
N ILE A 190 -20.38 15.93 35.36
CA ILE A 190 -19.52 17.08 35.73
C ILE A 190 -20.34 18.30 36.17
N ILE A 191 -21.64 18.32 35.85
CA ILE A 191 -22.63 19.36 36.19
C ILE A 191 -23.73 18.73 37.03
#